data_AF-A0AAF0R8Y8-F1
#
_entry.id   AF-A0AAF0R8Y8-F1
#
_cell.length_a   1.000
_cell.length_b   1.000
_cell.length_c   1.000
_cell.angle_alpha   90.00
_cell.angle_beta   90.00
_cell.angle_gamma   90.00
#
_symmetry.space_group_name_H-M   'P 1'
#
loop_
_entity.id
_entity.type
_entity.pdbx_description
1 polymer ?
#
loop_
_entity_poly.entity_id
_entity_poly.type
_entity_poly.pdbx_seq_one_letter_code
_entity_poly.pdbx_strand_id
1 'polypeptide(L)'
;MGLFPDLFSLCTNPEETVAEVWSIHGWNIVFRRHLNDWEIGRVAELLHVLNGFNGLSAEKDSIIWKHSRDGSLSVNKLYIKEVNEYIQVVNLALGSRFGGTRCQPR
;
A
#
# COMPACT_ATOMS: atom_id res chain seq x y z
N MET A 1 4.07 7.32 -1.21
CA MET A 1 3.50 8.49 -0.50
C MET A 1 2.30 8.00 0.29
N GLY A 2 2.18 8.41 1.56
CA GLY A 2 1.04 8.01 2.41
C GLY A 2 -0.28 8.57 1.91
N LEU A 3 -1.39 7.87 2.21
CA LEU A 3 -2.74 8.22 1.72
C LEU A 3 -3.36 9.45 2.42
N PHE A 4 -2.83 9.86 3.58
CA PHE A 4 -3.42 10.93 4.40
C PHE A 4 -2.37 11.88 5.05
N PRO A 5 -1.46 12.50 4.27
CA PRO A 5 -0.35 13.29 4.82
C PRO A 5 -0.82 14.52 5.62
N ASP A 6 -1.91 15.16 5.20
CA ASP A 6 -2.48 16.34 5.87
C ASP A 6 -3.16 15.97 7.20
N LEU A 7 -3.89 14.85 7.29
CA LEU A 7 -4.44 14.40 8.58
C LEU A 7 -3.32 13.98 9.54
N PHE A 8 -2.28 13.31 9.03
CA PHE A 8 -1.12 12.95 9.84
C PHE A 8 -0.43 14.20 10.42
N SER A 9 -0.37 15.29 9.65
CA SER A 9 0.17 16.57 10.15
C SER A 9 -0.67 17.19 11.28
N LEU A 10 -1.94 16.80 11.43
CA LEU A 10 -2.84 17.29 12.48
C LEU A 10 -2.89 16.38 13.70
N CYS A 11 -2.35 15.15 13.63
CA CYS A 11 -2.29 14.22 14.74
C CYS A 11 -1.55 14.84 15.94
N THR A 12 -2.08 14.61 17.14
CA THR A 12 -1.43 15.02 18.38
C THR A 12 -0.22 14.15 18.68
N ASN A 13 -0.36 12.83 18.48
CA ASN A 13 0.66 11.84 18.80
C ASN A 13 0.96 11.00 17.54
N PRO A 14 1.86 11.45 16.65
CA PRO A 14 2.17 10.74 15.41
C PRO A 14 2.97 9.44 15.60
N GLU A 15 3.57 9.27 16.78
CA GLU A 15 4.40 8.11 17.13
C GLU A 15 3.60 7.00 17.84
N GLU A 16 2.30 7.18 18.06
CA GLU A 16 1.45 6.14 18.65
C GLU A 16 1.27 4.96 17.69
N THR A 17 1.32 3.77 18.27
CA THR A 17 1.14 2.51 17.54
C THR A 17 -0.34 2.21 17.37
N VAL A 18 -0.66 1.37 16.37
CA VAL A 18 -2.04 0.87 16.16
C VAL A 18 -2.58 0.20 17.43
N ALA A 19 -1.73 -0.44 18.22
CA ALA A 19 -2.13 -1.09 19.46
C ALA A 19 -2.57 -0.12 20.57
N GLU A 20 -2.07 1.12 20.55
CA GLU A 20 -2.41 2.14 21.54
C GLU A 20 -3.68 2.91 21.18
N VAL A 21 -3.92 3.13 19.87
CA VAL A 21 -5.09 3.89 19.37
C VAL A 21 -6.31 3.03 19.07
N TRP A 22 -6.15 1.72 18.88
CA TRP A 22 -7.26 0.82 18.57
C TRP A 22 -7.87 0.19 19.83
N SER A 23 -9.21 0.17 19.90
CA SER A 23 -9.95 -0.53 20.94
C SER A 23 -11.16 -1.29 20.38
N ILE A 24 -11.76 -2.17 21.18
CA ILE A 24 -13.03 -2.85 20.81
C ILE A 24 -14.19 -1.86 20.58
N HIS A 25 -14.06 -0.63 21.09
CA HIS A 25 -15.04 0.44 20.92
C HIS A 25 -14.73 1.34 19.71
N GLY A 26 -13.64 1.07 18.99
CA GLY A 26 -13.23 1.80 17.80
C GLY A 26 -11.86 2.48 17.93
N TRP A 27 -11.58 3.38 16.97
CA TRP A 27 -10.34 4.13 16.83
C TRP A 27 -10.35 5.40 17.68
N ASN A 28 -9.35 5.55 18.56
CA ASN A 28 -9.11 6.74 19.35
C ASN A 28 -8.08 7.66 18.66
N ILE A 29 -8.54 8.49 17.72
CA ILE A 29 -7.68 9.40 16.96
C ILE A 29 -7.85 10.82 17.51
N VAL A 30 -6.76 11.41 17.99
CA VAL A 30 -6.76 12.76 18.56
C VAL A 30 -6.01 13.73 17.65
N PHE A 31 -6.68 14.83 17.30
CA PHE A 31 -6.12 15.93 16.54
C PHE A 31 -5.75 17.11 17.44
N ARG A 32 -4.73 17.88 17.05
CA ARG A 32 -4.22 19.04 17.81
C ARG A 32 -5.17 20.24 17.82
N ARG A 33 -6.16 20.23 16.93
CA ARG A 33 -7.20 21.27 16.79
C ARG A 33 -8.50 20.66 16.28
N HIS A 34 -9.58 21.44 16.36
CA HIS A 34 -10.83 21.11 15.69
C HIS A 34 -10.64 21.01 14.17
N LEU A 35 -11.41 20.11 13.56
CA LEU A 35 -11.45 19.89 12.12
C LEU A 35 -12.29 20.97 11.45
N ASN A 36 -11.85 21.43 10.28
CA ASN A 36 -12.66 22.27 9.42
C ASN A 36 -13.56 21.42 8.52
N ASP A 37 -14.61 22.02 7.96
CA ASP A 37 -15.59 21.34 7.11
C ASP A 37 -14.94 20.60 5.92
N TRP A 38 -13.87 21.15 5.35
CA TRP A 38 -13.14 20.51 4.24
C TRP A 38 -12.29 19.31 4.66
N GLU A 39 -11.93 19.17 5.94
CA GLU A 39 -11.15 18.05 6.47
C GLU A 39 -12.05 16.87 6.85
N ILE A 40 -13.34 17.11 7.10
CA ILE A 40 -14.30 16.08 7.50
C ILE A 40 -14.39 14.95 6.48
N GLY A 41 -14.44 15.28 5.18
CA GLY A 41 -14.48 14.26 4.12
C GLY A 41 -13.26 13.33 4.14
N ARG A 42 -12.08 13.91 4.40
CA ARG A 42 -10.82 13.16 4.49
C ARG A 42 -10.79 12.24 5.70
N VAL A 43 -11.34 12.69 6.84
CA VAL A 43 -11.45 11.86 8.05
C VAL A 43 -12.43 10.71 7.82
N ALA A 44 -13.53 10.95 7.11
CA ALA A 44 -14.45 9.87 6.75
C ALA A 44 -13.77 8.81 5.87
N GLU A 45 -12.96 9.22 4.88
CA GLU A 45 -12.16 8.29 4.07
C GLU A 45 -11.13 7.52 4.91
N LEU A 46 -10.44 8.18 5.84
CA LEU A 46 -9.52 7.52 6.77
C LEU A 46 -10.24 6.44 7.57
N LEU A 47 -11.38 6.79 8.19
CA LEU A 47 -12.18 5.85 8.98
C LEU A 47 -12.72 4.70 8.11
N HIS A 48 -13.07 4.95 6.85
CA HIS A 48 -13.47 3.90 5.92
C HIS A 48 -12.35 2.89 5.64
N VAL A 49 -11.11 3.37 5.42
CA VAL A 49 -9.93 2.50 5.26
C VAL A 49 -9.68 1.71 6.53
N LEU A 50 -9.78 2.37 7.69
CA LEU A 50 -9.56 1.76 8.99
C LEU A 50 -10.67 0.77 9.40
N ASN A 51 -11.88 0.87 8.83
CA ASN A 51 -12.98 -0.05 9.10
C ASN A 51 -12.71 -1.47 8.57
N GLY A 52 -11.78 -1.62 7.62
CA GLY A 52 -11.32 -2.94 7.17
C GLY A 52 -10.41 -3.67 8.17
N PHE A 53 -10.04 -3.02 9.28
CA PHE A 53 -9.17 -3.58 10.30
C PHE A 53 -9.96 -4.50 11.25
N ASN A 54 -9.60 -5.78 11.30
CA ASN A 54 -10.29 -6.79 12.10
C ASN A 54 -9.72 -6.94 13.53
N GLY A 55 -8.94 -5.97 13.99
CA GLY A 55 -8.32 -5.98 15.31
C GLY A 55 -6.87 -6.49 15.32
N LEU A 56 -6.27 -6.42 16.51
CA LEU A 56 -4.91 -6.89 16.76
C LEU A 56 -4.93 -8.42 16.92
N SER A 57 -4.08 -9.11 16.16
CA SER A 57 -3.79 -10.51 16.40
C SER A 57 -2.84 -10.63 17.60
N ALA A 58 -2.92 -11.75 18.33
CA ALA A 58 -1.92 -12.09 19.36
C ALA A 58 -0.57 -12.52 18.73
N GLU A 59 -0.52 -12.69 17.41
CA GLU A 59 0.70 -12.96 16.67
C GLU A 59 1.65 -11.76 16.69
N LYS A 60 2.96 -12.05 16.71
CA LYS A 60 3.99 -11.02 16.62
C LYS A 60 3.97 -10.37 15.23
N ASP A 61 4.12 -9.05 15.19
CA ASP A 61 4.29 -8.30 13.94
C ASP A 61 5.35 -8.94 13.05
N SER A 62 4.97 -9.23 11.81
CA SER A 62 5.84 -9.81 10.79
C SER A 62 5.99 -8.85 9.62
N ILE A 63 7.22 -8.75 9.11
CA ILE A 63 7.51 -7.89 7.96
C ILE A 63 7.08 -8.63 6.69
N ILE A 64 6.11 -8.05 5.98
CA ILE A 64 5.71 -8.53 4.65
C ILE A 64 6.42 -7.67 3.60
N TRP A 65 7.21 -8.30 2.75
CA TRP A 65 7.92 -7.60 1.69
C TRP A 65 7.01 -7.49 0.46
N LYS A 66 6.97 -6.32 -0.18
CA LYS A 66 6.19 -6.09 -1.43
C LYS A 66 6.47 -7.17 -2.48
N HIS A 67 7.72 -7.64 -2.54
CA HIS A 67 8.19 -8.65 -3.48
C HIS A 67 8.37 -10.02 -2.84
N SER A 68 8.02 -10.21 -1.56
CA SER A 68 8.04 -11.52 -0.92
C SER A 68 6.94 -11.67 0.14
N ARG A 69 5.93 -12.47 -0.19
CA ARG A 69 4.80 -12.79 0.68
C ARG A 69 5.12 -13.84 1.73
N ASP A 70 6.28 -14.50 1.62
CA ASP A 70 6.76 -15.53 2.55
C ASP A 70 7.46 -14.93 3.79
N GLY A 71 7.44 -13.60 3.96
CA GLY A 71 8.10 -12.90 5.06
C GLY A 71 9.63 -12.89 4.98
N SER A 72 10.23 -13.52 3.98
CA SER A 72 11.68 -13.57 3.79
C SER A 72 12.13 -12.68 2.63
N LEU A 73 13.17 -11.88 2.84
CA LEU A 73 13.82 -11.14 1.76
C LEU A 73 15.21 -11.73 1.52
N SER A 74 15.55 -11.92 0.26
CA SER A 74 16.94 -12.09 -0.15
C SER A 74 17.26 -11.17 -1.31
N VAL A 75 18.49 -10.63 -1.32
CA VAL A 75 18.96 -9.71 -2.37
C VAL A 75 18.82 -10.36 -3.76
N ASN A 76 19.14 -11.66 -3.84
CA ASN A 76 19.00 -12.43 -5.08
C ASN A 76 17.54 -12.50 -5.56
N LYS A 77 16.59 -12.85 -4.68
CA LYS A 77 15.16 -12.89 -5.01
C LYS A 77 14.65 -11.52 -5.49
N LEU A 78 15.12 -10.43 -4.87
CA LEU A 78 14.70 -9.07 -5.23
C LEU A 78 15.20 -8.68 -6.62
N TYR A 79 16.51 -8.86 -6.88
CA TYR A 79 17.12 -8.51 -8.15
C TYR A 79 16.53 -9.32 -9.32
N ILE A 80 16.28 -10.61 -9.13
CA ILE A 80 15.62 -11.45 -10.14
C ILE A 80 14.21 -10.93 -10.45
N LYS A 81 13.43 -10.54 -9.43
CA LYS A 81 12.08 -10.00 -9.65
C LYS A 81 12.10 -8.69 -10.41
N GLU A 82 12.98 -7.76 -10.05
CA GLU A 82 13.13 -6.47 -10.75
C GLU A 82 13.51 -6.67 -12.22
N VAL A 83 14.48 -7.54 -12.49
CA VAL A 83 14.90 -7.87 -13.86
C VAL A 83 13.76 -8.54 -14.65
N ASN A 84 13.03 -9.49 -14.04
CA ASN A 84 11.91 -10.16 -14.70
C ASN A 84 10.74 -9.22 -15.01
N GLU A 85 10.45 -8.27 -14.12
CA GLU A 85 9.42 -7.25 -14.34
C GLU A 85 9.80 -6.33 -15.52
N TYR A 86 11.07 -5.92 -15.61
CA TYR A 86 11.58 -5.18 -16.76
C TYR A 86 11.49 -6.00 -18.06
N ILE A 87 11.88 -7.28 -18.03
CA ILE A 87 11.80 -8.17 -19.20
C ILE A 87 10.34 -8.36 -19.65
N GLN A 88 9.39 -8.50 -18.72
CA GLN A 88 7.95 -8.56 -19.02
C GLN A 88 7.49 -7.31 -19.78
N VAL A 89 7.84 -6.12 -19.30
CA VAL A 89 7.48 -4.85 -19.95
C VAL A 89 8.07 -4.77 -21.36
N VAL A 90 9.34 -5.14 -21.52
CA VAL A 90 10.01 -5.14 -22.83
C VAL A 90 9.38 -6.15 -23.79
N ASN A 91 9.09 -7.37 -23.33
CA ASN A 91 8.44 -8.39 -24.14
C ASN A 91 7.03 -7.98 -24.59
N LEU A 92 6.25 -7.31 -23.74
CA LEU A 92 4.95 -6.75 -24.10
C LEU A 92 5.07 -5.65 -25.16
N ALA A 93 6.05 -4.75 -25.00
CA ALA A 93 6.31 -3.66 -25.93
C ALA A 93 6.81 -4.16 -27.31
N LEU A 94 7.64 -5.21 -27.32
CA LEU A 94 8.17 -5.81 -28.55
C LEU A 94 7.15 -6.74 -29.21
N GLY A 95 6.39 -7.52 -28.45
CA GLY A 95 5.33 -8.40 -28.98
C GLY A 95 4.25 -7.64 -29.74
N SER A 96 4.00 -6.38 -29.37
CA SER A 96 3.08 -5.48 -30.09
C SER A 96 3.65 -4.95 -31.42
N ARG A 97 4.96 -5.04 -31.66
CA ARG A 97 5.62 -4.57 -32.89
C ARG A 97 5.80 -5.64 -33.98
N PHE A 98 5.69 -6.92 -33.65
CA PHE A 98 5.87 -8.02 -34.60
C PHE A 98 4.54 -8.66 -35.06
N GLY A 99 3.49 -7.84 -35.22
CA GLY A 99 2.31 -8.19 -36.02
C GLY A 99 2.65 -8.23 -37.51
N GLY A 100 3.53 -9.14 -37.91
CA GLY A 100 3.92 -9.33 -39.30
C GLY A 100 2.78 -9.98 -40.08
N THR A 101 2.17 -9.24 -41.00
CA THR A 101 1.34 -9.81 -42.07
C THR A 101 2.20 -10.78 -42.86
N ARG A 102 1.89 -12.08 -42.73
CA ARG A 102 2.48 -13.13 -43.55
C ARG A 102 2.05 -12.88 -45.00
N CYS A 103 2.93 -12.30 -45.81
CA CYS A 103 2.76 -12.26 -47.26
C CYS A 103 2.75 -13.71 -47.77
N GLN A 104 1.61 -14.17 -48.29
CA GLN A 104 1.55 -15.43 -49.01
C GLN A 104 2.04 -15.22 -50.44
N PRO A 105 2.90 -16.10 -50.98
CA PRO A 105 3.34 -16.01 -52.36
C PRO A 105 2.21 -16.41 -53.31
N ARG A 106 2.20 -15.75 -54.47
CA ARG A 106 1.21 -15.90 -55.54
C ARG A 106 1.55 -17.07 -56.46
#